data_AF-A0A6V7QGI8-F1
#
_entry.id   AF-A0A6V7QGI8-F1
#
_cell.length_a   1.000
_cell.length_b   1.000
_cell.length_c   1.000
_cell.angle_alpha   90.00
_cell.angle_beta   90.00
_cell.angle_gamma   90.00
#
_symmetry.space_group_name_H-M   'P 1'
#
loop_
_entity.id
_entity.type
_entity.pdbx_description
1 polymer ?
#
loop_
_entity_poly.entity_id
_entity_poly.type
_entity_poly.pdbx_seq_one_letter_code
_entity_poly.pdbx_strand_id
1 'polypeptide(L)'
;MKYFCLRLLLQSVSWNAPLRTACSSQTLELKRMKLPSTFQESSKRFVHQVPATEFVAFTRSFHGTTMGALALTSEERFHEPFELVMPGVTFVQYGSIEEAKRTIRKGKTAAVFVEPVQGEGGIYTATKDFLQALRTFCDDAGALLVFDEV
;
A
#
# COMPACT_ATOMS: atom_id res chain seq x y z
N MET A 1 12.72 56.31 -1.34
CA MET A 1 13.89 56.48 -0.43
C MET A 1 13.34 56.66 0.98
N LYS A 2 13.43 55.61 1.81
CA LYS A 2 14.13 55.53 3.12
C LYS A 2 13.55 56.51 4.18
N TYR A 3 13.12 56.09 5.38
CA TYR A 3 13.85 55.43 6.49
C TYR A 3 12.81 54.92 7.54
N PHE A 4 12.91 53.69 8.08
CA PHE A 4 13.55 53.28 9.37
C PHE A 4 12.64 53.59 10.60
N CYS A 5 12.41 52.79 11.66
CA CYS A 5 13.22 51.84 12.45
C CYS A 5 12.35 51.16 13.55
N LEU A 6 12.99 50.29 14.36
CA LEU A 6 12.62 49.60 15.61
C LEU A 6 11.89 48.24 15.46
N ARG A 7 12.51 47.06 15.69
CA ARG A 7 13.38 46.49 16.77
C ARG A 7 12.58 45.64 17.77
N LEU A 8 12.81 44.33 17.63
CA LEU A 8 12.78 43.22 18.62
C LEU A 8 12.39 43.52 20.07
N LEU A 9 11.63 42.59 20.66
CA LEU A 9 12.03 41.89 21.89
C LEU A 9 11.22 40.59 22.09
N LEU A 10 11.95 39.47 22.12
CA LEU A 10 11.57 38.19 22.72
C LEU A 10 11.48 38.36 24.25
N GLN A 11 10.54 37.66 24.92
CA GLN A 11 10.83 36.83 26.10
C GLN A 11 9.59 36.10 26.65
N SER A 12 9.86 34.87 27.12
CA SER A 12 9.15 34.09 28.16
C SER A 12 7.71 33.65 27.93
N VAL A 13 7.53 32.43 27.37
CA VAL A 13 6.36 31.59 27.66
C VAL A 13 6.80 30.61 28.76
N SER A 14 6.30 30.81 29.98
CA SER A 14 6.52 29.90 31.10
C SER A 14 5.69 28.63 30.90
N TRP A 15 6.38 27.50 30.97
CA TRP A 15 5.75 26.18 31.08
C TRP A 15 5.39 25.94 32.54
N ASN A 16 4.10 25.99 32.87
CA ASN A 16 3.56 25.45 34.11
C ASN A 16 2.36 24.55 33.76
N ALA A 17 2.63 23.25 33.64
CA ALA A 17 1.61 22.22 33.56
C ALA A 17 1.65 21.40 34.85
N PRO A 18 0.54 21.30 35.61
CA PRO A 18 0.37 20.19 36.54
C PRO A 18 -0.24 19.00 35.81
N LEU A 19 0.44 17.85 35.90
CA LEU A 19 -0.12 16.54 35.60
C LEU A 19 -1.15 16.17 36.68
N ARG A 20 -2.44 16.06 36.31
CA ARG A 20 -3.43 15.21 37.00
C ARG A 20 -4.61 14.88 36.07
N THR A 21 -4.67 13.60 35.71
CA THR A 21 -5.86 12.75 35.50
C THR A 21 -7.24 13.40 35.53
N ALA A 22 -8.02 13.24 34.45
CA ALA A 22 -9.27 12.46 34.43
C ALA A 22 -10.19 12.83 33.24
N CYS A 23 -10.61 11.79 32.52
CA CYS A 23 -11.82 11.63 31.71
C CYS A 23 -12.88 12.77 31.75
N SER A 24 -13.12 13.42 30.61
CA SER A 24 -14.48 13.55 30.04
C SER A 24 -14.41 14.15 28.64
N SER A 25 -15.23 13.58 27.76
CA SER A 25 -15.50 13.96 26.37
C SER A 25 -15.67 15.46 26.16
N GLN A 26 -14.73 16.08 25.44
CA GLN A 26 -14.97 17.36 24.78
C GLN A 26 -14.74 17.18 23.28
N THR A 27 -15.83 16.82 22.61
CA THR A 27 -16.00 16.96 21.17
C THR A 27 -15.77 18.43 20.82
N LEU A 28 -14.62 18.75 20.25
CA LEU A 28 -14.42 20.03 19.59
C LEU A 28 -15.39 20.07 18.39
N GLU A 29 -16.48 20.84 18.53
CA GLU A 29 -17.35 21.20 17.41
C GLU A 29 -16.52 21.97 16.38
N LEU A 30 -15.94 21.24 15.44
CA LEU A 30 -15.53 21.80 14.16
C LEU A 30 -16.79 22.31 13.49
N LYS A 31 -17.06 23.62 13.61
CA LYS A 31 -18.07 24.32 12.82
C LYS A 31 -17.82 23.98 11.34
N ARG A 32 -18.65 23.08 10.82
CA ARG A 32 -18.68 22.67 9.42
C ARG A 32 -18.89 23.93 8.58
N MET A 33 -17.81 24.46 8.03
CA MET A 33 -17.86 25.52 7.03
C MET A 33 -18.66 24.95 5.85
N LYS A 34 -19.91 25.39 5.67
CA LYS A 34 -20.78 24.92 4.60
C LYS A 34 -20.22 25.43 3.28
N LEU A 35 -19.53 24.54 2.57
CA LEU A 35 -19.04 24.81 1.22
C LEU A 35 -20.24 25.06 0.28
N PRO A 36 -20.13 26.02 -0.64
CA PRO A 36 -21.20 26.29 -1.61
C PRO A 36 -21.45 25.05 -2.48
N SER A 37 -22.71 24.81 -2.87
CA SER A 37 -23.12 23.62 -3.63
C SER A 37 -22.33 23.44 -4.93
N THR A 38 -21.90 24.53 -5.56
CA THR A 38 -21.02 24.54 -6.74
C THR A 38 -19.62 23.98 -6.48
N PHE A 39 -19.08 24.14 -5.27
CA PHE A 39 -17.81 23.54 -4.85
C PHE A 39 -17.98 22.04 -4.48
N GLN A 40 -19.15 21.67 -4.00
CA GLN A 40 -19.52 20.26 -3.77
C GLN A 40 -19.71 19.48 -5.08
N GLU A 41 -20.22 20.13 -6.13
CA GLU A 41 -20.39 19.51 -7.45
C GLU A 41 -19.05 19.37 -8.20
N SER A 42 -18.15 20.35 -8.09
CA SER A 42 -16.84 20.32 -8.73
C SER A 42 -15.86 19.33 -8.08
N SER A 43 -15.98 19.10 -6.77
CA SER A 43 -15.20 18.08 -6.05
C SER A 43 -15.60 16.65 -6.42
N LYS A 44 -16.86 16.39 -6.79
CA LYS A 44 -17.30 15.09 -7.32
C LYS A 44 -16.71 14.77 -8.70
N ARG A 45 -16.41 15.79 -9.51
CA ARG A 45 -15.74 15.65 -10.81
C ARG A 45 -14.25 15.28 -10.70
N PHE A 46 -13.65 15.54 -9.54
CA PHE A 46 -12.26 15.27 -9.20
C PHE A 46 -12.13 14.17 -8.13
N VAL A 47 -13.09 13.24 -8.05
CA VAL A 47 -12.83 11.97 -7.36
C VAL A 47 -11.88 11.19 -8.27
N HIS A 48 -10.59 11.47 -8.16
CA HIS A 48 -9.55 10.58 -8.65
C HIS A 48 -9.86 9.21 -8.07
N GLN A 49 -10.27 8.27 -8.91
CA GLN A 49 -10.36 6.87 -8.49
C GLN A 49 -8.96 6.51 -8.01
N VAL A 50 -8.82 6.20 -6.72
CA VAL A 50 -7.52 5.85 -6.15
C VAL A 50 -7.03 4.64 -6.94
N PRO A 51 -5.88 4.74 -7.62
CA PRO A 51 -5.39 3.64 -8.46
C PRO A 51 -5.11 2.42 -7.57
N ALA A 52 -5.21 1.23 -8.17
CA ALA A 52 -4.79 0.01 -7.51
C ALA A 52 -3.28 0.09 -7.21
N THR A 53 -2.87 -0.23 -5.99
CA THR A 53 -1.47 -0.13 -5.52
C THR A 53 -0.94 -1.43 -4.92
N GLU A 54 -1.79 -2.44 -4.72
CA GLU A 54 -1.41 -3.68 -4.07
C GLU A 54 -0.85 -4.67 -5.10
N PHE A 55 0.20 -5.39 -4.71
CA PHE A 55 0.81 -6.47 -5.48
C PHE A 55 0.64 -7.78 -4.74
N VAL A 56 0.45 -8.86 -5.49
CA VAL A 56 0.41 -10.21 -4.94
C VAL A 56 1.58 -11.01 -5.49
N ALA A 57 2.33 -11.63 -4.60
CA ALA A 57 3.37 -12.60 -4.91
C ALA A 57 3.12 -13.87 -4.10
N PHE A 58 3.90 -14.92 -4.33
CA PHE A 58 3.68 -16.22 -3.68
C PHE A 58 4.80 -16.58 -2.73
N THR A 59 4.50 -17.40 -1.73
CA THR A 59 5.52 -18.00 -0.86
C THR A 59 6.56 -18.74 -1.70
N ARG A 60 7.82 -18.66 -1.31
CA ARG A 60 9.00 -19.23 -1.98
C ARG A 60 9.32 -18.61 -3.35
N SER A 61 8.81 -17.42 -3.64
CA SER A 61 9.10 -16.72 -4.89
C SER A 61 10.50 -16.11 -4.90
N PHE A 62 11.08 -16.02 -6.09
CA PHE A 62 12.29 -15.25 -6.35
C PHE A 62 12.15 -14.46 -7.66
N HIS A 63 11.98 -13.14 -7.54
CA HIS A 63 11.83 -12.24 -8.71
C HIS A 63 13.07 -11.36 -8.94
N GLY A 64 14.13 -11.57 -8.14
CA GLY A 64 15.41 -10.87 -8.24
C GLY A 64 15.77 -10.05 -7.00
N THR A 65 16.87 -9.30 -7.12
CA THR A 65 17.54 -8.60 -6.00
C THR A 65 17.58 -7.08 -6.14
N THR A 66 16.99 -6.53 -7.21
CA THR A 66 16.78 -5.08 -7.32
C THR A 66 15.62 -4.66 -6.42
N MET A 67 15.57 -3.41 -5.94
CA MET A 67 14.63 -2.98 -4.89
C MET A 67 13.15 -3.35 -5.16
N GLY A 68 12.68 -3.23 -6.41
CA GLY A 68 11.32 -3.60 -6.78
C GLY A 68 11.09 -5.11 -6.86
N ALA A 69 12.03 -5.83 -7.47
CA ALA A 69 12.01 -7.29 -7.55
C ALA A 69 12.10 -7.95 -6.18
N LEU A 70 12.97 -7.40 -5.32
CA LEU A 70 13.17 -7.86 -3.95
C LEU A 70 11.88 -7.74 -3.14
N ALA A 71 11.03 -6.73 -3.41
CA ALA A 71 9.72 -6.62 -2.75
C ALA A 71 8.81 -7.83 -3.02
N LEU A 72 9.00 -8.48 -4.17
CA LEU A 72 8.19 -9.61 -4.62
C LEU A 72 8.85 -10.96 -4.34
N THR A 73 10.15 -10.99 -4.05
CA THR A 73 10.85 -12.18 -3.51
C THR A 73 10.32 -12.45 -2.10
N SER A 74 10.10 -13.71 -1.70
CA SER A 74 9.52 -13.98 -0.36
C SER A 74 10.55 -14.39 0.69
N GLU A 75 11.72 -14.82 0.25
CA GLU A 75 12.73 -15.45 1.09
C GLU A 75 13.41 -14.41 2.00
N GLU A 76 13.21 -14.55 3.31
CA GLU A 76 13.59 -13.56 4.33
C GLU A 76 15.08 -13.19 4.30
N ARG A 77 15.96 -14.14 3.95
CA ARG A 77 17.41 -13.92 3.85
C ARG A 77 17.80 -12.76 2.93
N PHE A 78 16.96 -12.44 1.95
CA PHE A 78 17.19 -11.31 1.04
C PHE A 78 16.61 -10.00 1.56
N HIS A 79 15.68 -10.04 2.53
CA HIS A 79 14.92 -8.89 3.03
C HIS A 79 15.53 -8.32 4.30
N GLU A 80 16.11 -9.16 5.16
CA GLU A 80 16.74 -8.77 6.43
C GLU A 80 17.70 -7.57 6.30
N PRO A 81 18.55 -7.46 5.25
CA PRO A 81 19.47 -6.32 5.13
C PRO A 81 18.80 -5.01 4.71
N PHE A 82 17.54 -5.05 4.26
CA PHE A 82 16.85 -3.95 3.59
C PHE A 82 15.49 -3.64 4.23
N GLU A 83 15.36 -3.80 5.55
CA GLU A 83 14.11 -3.62 6.30
C GLU A 83 13.20 -2.52 5.73
N LEU A 84 11.92 -2.84 5.52
CA LEU A 84 10.89 -2.05 4.83
C LEU A 84 10.99 -2.06 3.28
N VAL A 85 11.05 -3.26 2.71
CA VAL A 85 10.85 -3.43 1.27
C VAL A 85 9.47 -2.88 0.86
N MET A 86 9.39 -2.33 -0.36
CA MET A 86 8.26 -1.56 -0.90
C MET A 86 6.88 -1.98 -0.34
N PRO A 87 6.09 -1.04 0.24
CA PRO A 87 4.80 -1.37 0.82
C PRO A 87 3.80 -1.80 -0.26
N GLY A 88 2.84 -2.63 0.14
CA GLY A 88 1.72 -3.03 -0.73
C GLY A 88 1.87 -4.42 -1.37
N VAL A 89 2.95 -5.16 -1.09
CA VAL A 89 3.07 -6.57 -1.48
C VAL A 89 2.44 -7.47 -0.43
N THR A 90 1.61 -8.41 -0.86
CA THR A 90 1.07 -9.49 -0.03
C THR A 90 1.51 -10.83 -0.58
N PHE A 91 2.06 -11.69 0.29
CA PHE A 91 2.43 -13.06 -0.06
C PHE A 91 1.26 -14.02 0.18
N VAL A 92 1.00 -14.87 -0.80
CA VAL A 92 -0.02 -15.93 -0.77
C VAL A 92 0.64 -17.29 -0.86
N GLN A 93 0.07 -18.32 -0.21
CA GLN A 93 0.60 -19.67 -0.34
C GLN A 93 0.59 -20.13 -1.81
N TYR A 94 1.75 -20.54 -2.34
CA TYR A 94 1.87 -21.03 -3.72
C TYR A 94 0.95 -22.23 -3.95
N GLY A 95 0.18 -22.21 -5.04
CA GLY A 95 -0.81 -23.24 -5.39
C GLY A 95 -2.17 -23.11 -4.67
N SER A 96 -2.33 -22.20 -3.70
CA SER A 96 -3.60 -22.02 -2.98
C SER A 96 -4.57 -21.12 -3.76
N ILE A 97 -5.48 -21.75 -4.51
CA ILE A 97 -6.54 -21.04 -5.26
C ILE A 97 -7.45 -20.23 -4.32
N GLU A 98 -7.80 -20.79 -3.17
CA GLU A 98 -8.71 -20.16 -2.20
C GLU A 98 -8.12 -18.93 -1.52
N GLU A 99 -6.81 -18.92 -1.25
CA GLU A 99 -6.14 -17.73 -0.74
C GLU A 99 -5.97 -16.68 -1.83
N ALA A 100 -5.55 -17.07 -3.03
CA ALA A 100 -5.41 -16.17 -4.17
C ALA A 100 -6.73 -15.43 -4.46
N LYS A 101 -7.85 -16.14 -4.47
CA LYS A 101 -9.19 -15.56 -4.67
C LYS A 101 -9.58 -14.54 -3.60
N ARG A 102 -9.19 -14.75 -2.35
CA ARG A 102 -9.49 -13.84 -1.23
C ARG A 102 -8.62 -12.59 -1.26
N THR A 103 -7.38 -12.73 -1.73
CA THR A 103 -6.38 -11.64 -1.73
C THR A 103 -6.51 -10.73 -2.95
N ILE A 104 -6.82 -11.28 -4.13
CA ILE A 104 -6.96 -10.51 -5.38
C ILE A 104 -8.28 -9.73 -5.35
N ARG A 105 -8.20 -8.40 -5.25
CA ARG A 105 -9.36 -7.52 -5.02
C ARG A 105 -9.47 -6.44 -6.08
N LYS A 106 -10.66 -6.32 -6.67
CA LYS A 106 -10.99 -5.29 -7.66
C LYS A 106 -10.75 -3.88 -7.13
N GLY A 107 -10.05 -3.07 -7.92
CA GLY A 107 -9.71 -1.68 -7.58
C GLY A 107 -8.64 -1.53 -6.48
N LYS A 108 -8.03 -2.63 -6.02
CA LYS A 108 -6.94 -2.61 -5.04
C LYS A 108 -5.67 -3.29 -5.57
N THR A 109 -5.83 -4.49 -6.11
CA THR A 109 -4.73 -5.27 -6.69
C THR A 109 -4.38 -4.75 -8.08
N ALA A 110 -3.15 -4.29 -8.23
CA ALA A 110 -2.60 -3.82 -9.50
C ALA A 110 -2.07 -4.98 -10.34
N ALA A 111 -1.30 -5.88 -9.71
CA ALA A 111 -0.72 -7.04 -10.39
C ALA A 111 -0.49 -8.23 -9.47
N VAL A 112 -0.47 -9.42 -10.07
CA VAL A 112 -0.14 -10.70 -9.46
C VAL A 112 1.07 -11.27 -10.20
N PHE A 113 2.14 -11.56 -9.47
CA PHE A 113 3.37 -12.15 -10.01
C PHE A 113 3.42 -13.63 -9.67
N VAL A 114 3.66 -14.48 -10.66
CA VAL A 114 3.72 -15.94 -10.50
C VAL A 114 4.81 -16.54 -11.37
N GLU A 115 5.57 -17.48 -10.82
CA GLU A 115 6.45 -18.37 -11.57
C GLU A 115 5.66 -19.63 -11.97
N PRO A 116 5.60 -20.01 -13.27
CA PRO A 116 5.02 -21.30 -13.67
C PRO A 116 5.75 -22.49 -13.02
N VAL A 117 7.05 -22.35 -12.82
CA VAL A 117 7.90 -23.29 -12.08
C VAL A 117 8.80 -22.48 -11.16
N GLN A 118 8.67 -22.65 -9.84
CA GLN A 118 9.53 -21.96 -8.88
C GLN A 118 10.93 -22.58 -8.88
N GLY A 119 11.95 -21.82 -9.30
CA GLY A 119 13.33 -22.29 -9.34
C GLY A 119 13.96 -22.35 -7.94
N GLU A 120 14.37 -21.18 -7.45
CA GLU A 120 15.03 -21.00 -6.14
C GLU A 120 14.17 -21.46 -4.96
N GLY A 121 12.84 -21.47 -5.13
CA GLY A 121 11.88 -21.92 -4.13
C GLY A 121 11.89 -23.43 -3.88
N GLY A 122 12.56 -24.24 -4.71
CA GLY A 122 12.68 -25.68 -4.55
C GLY A 122 12.04 -26.53 -5.66
N ILE A 123 11.99 -26.03 -6.89
CA ILE A 123 11.48 -26.75 -8.09
C ILE A 123 10.01 -27.19 -7.91
N TYR A 124 9.13 -26.22 -7.64
CA TYR A 124 7.69 -26.46 -7.54
C TYR A 124 6.97 -26.06 -8.83
N THR A 125 6.26 -26.99 -9.45
CA THR A 125 5.49 -26.73 -10.67
C THR A 125 4.06 -26.29 -10.32
N ALA A 126 3.60 -25.17 -10.88
CA ALA A 126 2.21 -24.78 -10.79
C ALA A 126 1.30 -25.80 -11.49
N THR A 127 0.14 -26.07 -10.90
CA THR A 127 -0.91 -26.82 -11.61
C THR A 127 -1.56 -25.92 -12.65
N LYS A 128 -2.02 -26.53 -13.75
CA LYS A 128 -2.74 -25.81 -14.81
C LYS A 128 -3.98 -25.10 -14.25
N ASP A 129 -4.72 -25.78 -13.37
CA ASP A 129 -5.93 -25.25 -12.74
C ASP A 129 -5.64 -24.02 -11.89
N PHE A 130 -4.51 -24.01 -11.16
CA PHE A 130 -4.08 -22.85 -10.39
C PHE A 130 -3.80 -21.65 -11.29
N LEU A 131 -3.03 -21.83 -12.37
CA LEU A 131 -2.71 -20.73 -13.30
C LEU A 131 -3.97 -20.20 -14.02
N GLN A 132 -4.89 -21.08 -14.40
CA GLN A 132 -6.17 -20.69 -15.00
C GLN A 132 -7.07 -19.94 -14.02
N ALA A 133 -7.09 -20.35 -12.76
CA ALA A 133 -7.79 -19.64 -11.71
C ALA A 133 -7.21 -18.23 -11.51
N LEU A 134 -5.88 -18.09 -11.44
CA LEU A 134 -5.23 -16.78 -11.35
C LEU A 134 -5.60 -15.86 -12.51
N ARG A 135 -5.61 -16.37 -13.74
CA ARG A 135 -6.05 -15.61 -14.92
C ARG A 135 -7.47 -15.07 -14.74
N THR A 136 -8.40 -15.95 -14.37
CA THR A 136 -9.80 -15.59 -14.14
C THR A 136 -9.93 -14.51 -13.05
N PHE A 137 -9.23 -14.67 -11.93
CA PHE A 137 -9.30 -13.71 -10.83
C PHE A 137 -8.70 -12.34 -11.21
N CYS A 138 -7.62 -12.33 -11.98
CA CYS A 138 -7.01 -11.10 -12.46
C CYS A 138 -7.93 -10.39 -13.46
N ASP A 139 -8.59 -11.12 -14.36
CA ASP A 139 -9.59 -10.56 -15.29
C ASP A 139 -10.76 -9.91 -14.54
N ASP A 140 -11.33 -10.62 -13.56
CA ASP A 140 -12.46 -10.14 -12.76
C ASP A 140 -12.10 -8.89 -11.92
N ALA A 141 -10.87 -8.86 -11.40
CA ALA A 141 -10.37 -7.74 -10.60
C ALA A 141 -9.87 -6.55 -11.45
N GLY A 142 -9.61 -6.75 -12.74
CA GLY A 142 -8.91 -5.78 -13.59
C GLY A 142 -7.42 -5.63 -13.22
N ALA A 143 -6.81 -6.69 -12.68
CA ALA A 143 -5.41 -6.75 -12.31
C ALA A 143 -4.56 -7.39 -13.43
N LEU A 144 -3.27 -7.07 -13.47
CA LEU A 144 -2.33 -7.75 -14.35
C LEU A 144 -1.94 -9.12 -13.76
N LEU A 145 -1.80 -10.11 -14.63
CA LEU A 145 -1.14 -11.38 -14.29
C LEU A 145 0.22 -11.38 -14.99
N VAL A 146 1.29 -11.42 -14.21
CA VAL A 146 2.67 -11.41 -14.68
C VAL A 146 3.27 -12.78 -14.44
N PHE A 147 3.68 -13.43 -15.52
CA PHE A 147 4.45 -14.66 -15.46
C PHE A 147 5.93 -14.30 -15.44
N ASP A 148 6.64 -14.75 -14.40
CA ASP A 148 8.09 -14.69 -14.35
C ASP A 148 8.65 -16.01 -14.91
N GLU A 149 9.29 -15.91 -16.08
CA GLU A 149 9.85 -17.03 -16.86
C GLU A 149 11.33 -16.79 -17.21
N VAL A 150 12.04 -16.05 -16.35
CA VAL A 150 13.51 -15.87 -16.48
C VAL A 150 14.22 -17.22 -16.44
#